data_AF-A0AAV6IUH9-F1
#
_entry.id   AF-A0AAV6IUH9-F1
#
_cell.length_a   1.000
_cell.length_b   1.000
_cell.length_c   1.000
_cell.angle_alpha   90.00
_cell.angle_beta   90.00
_cell.angle_gamma   90.00
#
_symmetry.space_group_name_H-M   'P 1'
#
loop_
_entity.id
_entity.type
_entity.pdbx_description
1 polymer ?
#
loop_
_entity_poly.entity_id
_entity_poly.type
_entity_poly.pdbx_seq_one_letter_code
_entity_poly.pdbx_strand_id
1 'polypeptide(L)' 'MVSVVEEVRKAQRAEGLATVMAIGTANPPNCVDQSTYPDFYFRVTNSEHKIELKEKFQRMCK' A
#
# COMPACT_ATOMS: atom_id res chain seq x y z
N MET A 1 -34.84 -9.17 -32.68
CA MET A 1 -33.76 -8.28 -32.18
C MET A 1 -33.53 -8.45 -30.69
N VAL A 2 -34.56 -8.35 -29.83
CA VAL A 2 -34.43 -8.58 -28.36
C VAL A 2 -33.85 -9.97 -28.02
N SER A 3 -34.29 -11.02 -28.71
CA SER A 3 -33.78 -12.40 -28.52
C SER A 3 -32.29 -12.57 -28.82
N VAL A 4 -31.81 -11.94 -29.90
CA VAL A 4 -30.40 -11.98 -30.30
C VAL A 4 -29.51 -11.33 -29.24
N VAL A 5 -29.99 -10.24 -28.62
CA VAL A 5 -29.25 -9.53 -27.57
C VAL A 5 -29.14 -10.39 -26.30
N GLU A 6 -30.19 -11.12 -25.93
CA GLU A 6 -30.16 -12.04 -24.77
C GLU A 6 -29.24 -13.24 -24.99
N GLU A 7 -29.25 -13.84 -26.19
CA GLU A 7 -28.38 -14.96 -26.54
C GLU A 7 -26.91 -14.56 -26.50
N VAL A 8 -26.57 -13.39 -27.07
CA VAL A 8 -25.20 -12.84 -27.03
C VAL A 8 -24.76 -12.61 -25.58
N ARG A 9 -25.63 -12.04 -24.73
CA ARG A 9 -25.31 -11.77 -23.32
C ARG A 9 -25.12 -13.07 -22.52
N LYS A 10 -25.88 -14.12 -22.84
CA LYS A 10 -25.75 -15.43 -22.20
C LYS A 10 -24.45 -16.14 -22.62
N ALA A 11 -24.04 -16.01 -23.87
CA ALA A 11 -22.79 -16.61 -24.36
C ALA A 11 -21.52 -15.92 -23.82
N GLN A 12 -21.59 -14.61 -23.52
CA GLN A 12 -20.45 -13.84 -23.02
C GLN A 12 -20.21 -13.97 -21.50
N ARG A 13 -21.21 -14.38 -20.71
CA ARG A 13 -21.06 -14.41 -19.25
C ARG A 13 -20.14 -15.56 -18.81
N ALA A 14 -19.28 -15.28 -17.84
CA ALA A 14 -18.56 -16.34 -17.14
C ALA A 14 -19.50 -17.13 -16.22
N GLU A 15 -19.17 -18.40 -16.00
CA GLU A 15 -19.85 -19.26 -15.05
C GLU A 15 -19.02 -19.39 -13.76
N GLY A 16 -19.69 -19.40 -12.61
CA GLY A 16 -19.05 -19.58 -11.31
C GLY A 16 -18.80 -18.28 -10.54
N LEU A 17 -18.11 -18.43 -9.40
CA LEU A 17 -17.78 -17.34 -8.49
C LEU A 17 -16.43 -16.72 -8.87
N ALA A 18 -16.30 -15.41 -8.66
CA ALA A 18 -15.03 -14.73 -8.81
C ALA A 18 -14.00 -15.32 -7.83
N THR A 19 -12.82 -15.69 -8.35
CA THR A 19 -11.74 -16.32 -7.59
C THR A 19 -10.44 -15.55 -7.82
N VAL A 20 -9.71 -15.22 -6.75
CA VAL A 20 -8.38 -14.63 -6.87
C VAL A 20 -7.42 -15.69 -7.39
N MET A 21 -6.89 -15.49 -8.60
CA MET A 21 -5.98 -16.45 -9.24
C MET A 21 -4.52 -16.27 -8.81
N ALA A 22 -4.10 -15.04 -8.50
CA ALA A 22 -2.77 -14.74 -8.00
C ALA A 22 -2.73 -13.38 -7.30
N ILE A 23 -1.78 -13.22 -6.38
CA ILE A 23 -1.40 -11.93 -5.78
C ILE A 23 0.12 -11.84 -5.84
N GLY A 24 0.64 -10.73 -6.35
CA GLY A 24 2.07 -10.42 -6.35
C GLY A 24 2.33 -9.10 -5.62
N THR A 25 3.40 -9.05 -4.83
CA THR A 25 3.87 -7.84 -4.15
C THR A 25 5.36 -7.63 -4.41
N ALA A 26 5.81 -6.38 -4.32
CA ALA A 26 7.22 -6.01 -4.39
C ALA A 26 7.48 -4.74 -3.57
N ASN A 27 8.66 -4.65 -2.97
CA ASN A 27 9.12 -3.48 -2.22
C ASN A 27 10.53 -3.08 -2.69
N PRO A 28 10.91 -1.80 -2.61
CA PRO A 28 12.28 -1.37 -2.84
C PRO A 28 13.26 -2.07 -1.88
N PRO A 29 14.54 -2.26 -2.27
CA PRO A 29 15.53 -2.91 -1.40
C PRO A 29 15.89 -2.08 -0.17
N ASN A 30 15.68 -0.76 -0.22
CA ASN A 30 15.93 0.12 0.92
C ASN A 30 14.81 0.00 1.96
N CYS A 31 15.17 -0.43 3.16
CA CYS A 31 14.28 -0.52 4.30
C CYS A 31 14.88 0.27 5.47
N VAL A 32 14.05 1.04 6.16
CA VAL A 32 14.45 1.80 7.35
C VAL A 32 13.60 1.34 8.53
N ASP A 33 14.26 0.85 9.58
CA ASP A 33 13.56 0.38 10.78
C ASP A 33 12.85 1.53 11.49
N GLN A 34 11.58 1.31 11.84
CA GLN A 34 10.75 2.31 12.50
C GLN A 34 11.35 2.80 13.83
N SER A 35 12.10 1.95 14.54
CA SER A 35 12.81 2.31 15.77
C SER A 35 13.92 3.37 15.55
N THR A 36 14.52 3.40 14.36
CA THR A 36 15.61 4.32 13.99
C THR A 36 15.14 5.45 13.07
N TYR A 37 13.93 5.34 12.52
CA TYR A 37 13.37 6.30 11.58
C TYR A 37 13.31 7.73 12.11
N PRO A 38 12.97 8.00 13.40
CA PRO A 38 13.05 9.34 13.97
C PRO A 38 14.44 9.96 13.87
N ASP A 39 15.49 9.19 14.15
CA ASP A 39 16.85 9.70 14.08
C ASP A 39 17.30 9.92 12.63
N PHE A 40 17.01 8.96 11.76
CA PHE A 40 17.28 9.07 10.32
C PHE A 40 16.60 10.32 9.71
N TYR A 41 15.31 10.50 9.97
CA TYR A 41 14.49 11.57 9.39
C TYR A 41 14.97 12.96 9.83
N PHE A 42 15.23 13.16 11.13
CA PHE A 42 15.65 14.47 11.64
C PHE A 42 17.08 14.82 11.23
N ARG A 43 17.96 13.82 11.07
CA ARG A 43 19.32 14.01 10.56
C ARG A 43 19.32 14.42 9.09
N VAL A 44 18.61 13.68 8.22
CA VAL A 44 18.61 13.96 6.77
C VAL A 44 17.88 15.25 6.41
N THR A 45 16.94 15.70 7.25
CA THR A 45 16.19 16.95 7.07
C THR A 45 16.81 18.14 7.84
N ASN A 46 18.01 17.98 8.40
CA ASN A 46 18.71 19.02 9.17
C ASN A 46 17.85 19.67 10.27
N SER A 47 17.05 18.85 10.95
CA SER A 47 16.05 19.29 11.93
C SER A 47 16.36 18.83 13.36
N GLU A 48 17.57 18.34 13.65
CA GLU A 48 17.94 17.82 14.97
C GLU A 48 17.77 18.82 16.12
N HIS A 49 17.82 20.11 15.84
CA HIS A 49 17.57 21.19 16.79
C HIS A 49 16.11 21.24 17.30
N LYS A 50 15.17 20.56 16.64
CA LYS A 50 13.74 20.51 17.03
C LYS A 50 13.46 19.36 18.00
N ILE A 51 14.06 19.42 19.19
CA ILE A 51 14.10 18.32 20.17
C ILE A 51 12.69 17.87 20.59
N GLU A 52 11.81 18.80 20.98
CA GLU A 52 10.43 18.46 21.40
C GLU A 52 9.63 17.76 20.29
N LEU A 53 9.84 18.21 19.04
CA LEU A 53 9.18 17.60 17.88
C LEU A 53 9.73 16.20 17.63
N LYS A 54 11.04 16.00 17.79
CA LYS A 54 11.68 14.70 17.68
C LYS A 54 11.18 13.73 18.76
N GLU A 55 11.03 14.17 20.00
CA GLU A 55 10.47 13.35 21.08
C GLU A 55 9.00 12.97 20.84
N LYS A 56 8.20 13.91 20.32
CA LYS A 56 6.83 13.61 19.90
C LYS A 56 6.82 12.59 18.76
N PHE A 57 7.70 12.75 17.78
CA PHE A 57 7.83 11.82 16.65
C PHE A 57 8.28 10.43 17.08
N GLN A 58 9.27 10.33 17.98
CA GLN A 58 9.72 9.07 18.57
C GLN A 58 8.61 8.32 19.31
N ARG A 59 7.69 9.04 19.97
CA ARG A 59 6.51 8.41 20.61
C ARG A 59 5.49 7.87 19.60
N MET A 60 5.38 8.47 18.42
CA MET A 60 4.49 8.00 17.35
C MET A 60 5.08 6.81 16.58
N CYS A 61 6.40 6.69 16.55
CA CYS A 61 7.12 5.57 15.93
C CYS A 61 7.28 4.34 16.85
N LYS A 62 6.65 4.34 18.03
CA LYS A 62 6.57 3.19 18.95
C LYS A 62 5.16 2.63 18.93
#